data_AF-A0A954Z4I7-F1
#
_entry.id   AF-A0A954Z4I7-F1
#
_cell.length_a   1.000
_cell.length_b   1.000
_cell.length_c   1.000
_cell.angle_alpha   90.00
_cell.angle_beta   90.00
_cell.angle_gamma   90.00
#
_symmetry.space_group_name_H-M   'P 1'
#
loop_
_entity.id
_entity.type
_entity.pdbx_description
1 polymer ?
#
loop_
_entity_poly.entity_id
_entity_poly.type
_entity_poly.pdbx_seq_one_letter_code
_entity_poly.pdbx_strand_id
1 'polypeptide(L)'
;DAPGPDGKPQKYTFEGYGVIGYDTIKKTFVSNWIDSMSTGIYGETGEWDEANHQFIFHGDMTKPNGATCVNKSTLKFTSKDRYVFTMEEKQSTGAWFKHMEIVYERDD
;
A
#
# COMPACT_ATOMS: atom_id res chain seq x y z
N ASP A 1 7.04 -18.23 -2.09
CA ASP A 1 8.10 -18.45 -3.10
C ASP A 1 7.69 -17.80 -4.40
N ALA A 2 8.58 -17.02 -5.00
CA ALA A 2 8.41 -16.48 -6.34
C ALA A 2 9.49 -17.08 -7.26
N PRO A 3 9.28 -17.09 -8.60
CA PRO A 3 10.31 -17.56 -9.52
C PRO A 3 11.51 -16.63 -9.46
N GLY A 4 12.68 -17.17 -9.12
CA GLY A 4 13.94 -16.45 -9.22
C GLY A 4 14.34 -16.20 -10.68
N PRO A 5 15.41 -15.41 -10.93
CA PRO A 5 15.93 -15.16 -12.29
C PRO A 5 16.32 -16.43 -13.06
N ASP A 6 16.58 -17.53 -12.33
CA ASP A 6 16.89 -18.86 -12.85
C ASP A 6 15.65 -19.77 -12.99
N GLY A 7 14.45 -19.23 -12.76
CA GLY A 7 13.18 -19.95 -12.81
C GLY A 7 12.94 -20.89 -11.62
N LYS A 8 13.85 -20.95 -10.63
CA LYS A 8 13.68 -21.79 -9.44
C LYS A 8 12.87 -21.06 -8.37
N PRO A 9 12.06 -21.78 -7.56
CA PRO A 9 11.39 -21.18 -6.42
C PRO A 9 12.42 -20.64 -5.43
N GLN A 10 12.41 -19.34 -5.18
CA GLN A 10 13.19 -18.72 -4.12
C GLN A 10 12.26 -18.22 -3.02
N LYS A 11 12.69 -18.39 -1.77
CA LYS A 11 12.05 -17.74 -0.62
C LYS A 11 12.35 -16.25 -0.70
N TYR A 12 11.32 -15.48 -1.01
CA TYR A 12 11.35 -14.04 -0.85
C TYR A 12 10.71 -13.73 0.50
N THR A 13 11.48 -13.12 1.40
CA THR A 13 10.92 -12.49 2.60
C THR A 13 10.34 -11.16 2.18
N PHE A 14 9.05 -10.97 2.42
CA PHE A 14 8.43 -9.67 2.26
C PHE A 14 8.96 -8.74 3.35
N GLU A 15 9.52 -7.60 2.93
CA GLU A 15 9.83 -6.47 3.79
C GLU A 15 9.23 -5.23 3.15
N GLY A 16 8.56 -4.40 3.95
CA GLY A 16 7.85 -3.23 3.48
C GLY A 16 7.93 -2.10 4.48
N TYR A 17 8.07 -0.88 3.97
CA TYR A 17 8.14 0.36 4.74
C TYR A 17 7.20 1.39 4.12
N GLY A 18 6.33 1.96 4.95
CA GLY A 18 5.46 3.07 4.58
C GLY A 18 5.88 4.36 5.29
N VAL A 19 5.95 5.46 4.55
CA VAL A 19 6.14 6.81 5.09
C VAL A 19 4.94 7.67 4.71
N ILE A 20 4.25 8.18 5.73
CA ILE A 20 3.12 9.10 5.55
C ILE A 20 3.52 10.49 6.03
N GLY A 21 3.13 11.51 5.28
CA GLY A 21 3.34 12.91 5.62
C GLY A 21 2.19 13.79 5.16
N TYR A 22 2.27 15.08 5.48
CA TYR A 22 1.33 16.09 5.01
C TYR A 22 2.06 17.11 4.14
N ASP A 23 1.62 17.26 2.89
CA ASP A 23 2.12 18.30 1.99
C ASP A 23 1.37 19.61 2.28
N THR A 24 2.05 20.58 2.90
CA THR A 24 1.44 21.86 3.29
C THR A 24 1.13 22.78 2.11
N ILE A 25 1.77 22.58 0.97
CA ILE A 25 1.53 23.38 -0.25
C ILE A 25 0.28 22.85 -0.95
N LYS A 26 0.21 21.53 -1.16
CA LYS A 26 -0.95 20.87 -1.79
C LYS A 26 -2.12 20.63 -0.85
N LYS A 27 -1.91 20.78 0.47
CA LYS A 27 -2.89 20.55 1.53
C LYS A 27 -3.50 19.14 1.51
N THR A 28 -2.68 18.14 1.27
CA THR A 28 -3.08 16.72 1.17
C THR A 28 -2.10 15.82 1.91
N PHE A 29 -2.55 14.65 2.36
CA PHE A 29 -1.64 13.63 2.86
C PHE A 29 -0.92 12.96 1.68
N VAL A 30 0.33 12.60 1.90
CA VAL A 30 1.15 11.84 0.97
C VAL A 30 1.59 10.54 1.63
N SER A 31 1.60 9.46 0.88
CA SER A 31 2.12 8.14 1.30
C SER A 31 3.16 7.69 0.30
N ASN A 32 4.27 7.13 0.79
CA ASN A 32 5.22 6.40 -0.03
C ASN A 32 5.42 5.01 0.56
N TRP A 33 5.31 4.00 -0.29
CA TRP A 33 5.48 2.60 0.04
C TRP A 33 6.69 2.03 -0.71
N ILE A 34 7.55 1.33 0.03
CA ILE A 34 8.78 0.70 -0.47
C ILE A 34 8.76 -0.74 0.03
N ASP A 35 8.90 -1.73 -0.87
CA ASP A 35 8.94 -3.13 -0.47
C ASP A 35 9.88 -3.97 -1.34
N SER A 36 10.19 -5.18 -0.86
CA SER A 36 11.11 -6.12 -1.52
C SER A 36 10.53 -6.82 -2.75
N MET A 37 9.25 -6.63 -3.07
CA MET A 37 8.53 -7.31 -4.14
C MET A 37 8.08 -6.37 -5.28
N SER A 38 8.11 -5.05 -5.06
CA SER A 38 7.79 -4.04 -6.07
C SER A 38 9.01 -3.65 -6.91
N THR A 39 8.75 -3.08 -8.08
CA THR A 39 9.79 -2.63 -9.02
C THR A 39 10.17 -1.16 -8.85
N GLY A 40 9.56 -0.46 -7.90
CA GLY A 40 9.78 0.95 -7.65
C GLY A 40 9.06 1.44 -6.39
N ILE A 41 9.31 2.70 -6.02
CA ILE A 41 8.63 3.34 -4.89
C ILE A 41 7.21 3.69 -5.33
N TYR A 42 6.22 3.23 -4.57
CA TYR A 42 4.82 3.52 -4.83
C TYR A 42 4.37 4.75 -4.03
N GLY A 43 4.04 5.83 -4.74
CA GLY A 43 3.62 7.10 -4.15
C GLY A 43 2.12 7.36 -4.34
N GLU A 44 1.49 7.90 -3.29
CA GLU A 44 0.05 8.16 -3.26
C GLU A 44 -0.27 9.51 -2.61
N THR A 45 -1.45 10.03 -2.91
CA THR A 45 -2.05 11.18 -2.21
C THR A 45 -3.37 10.80 -1.61
N GLY A 46 -3.76 11.46 -0.52
CA GLY A 46 -4.94 11.05 0.22
C GLY A 46 -5.46 12.05 1.23
N GLU A 47 -6.44 11.57 1.96
CA GLU A 47 -7.19 12.33 2.96
C GLU A 47 -7.38 11.52 4.24
N TRP A 48 -7.72 12.22 5.31
CA TRP A 48 -8.12 11.64 6.57
C TRP A 48 -9.65 11.56 6.63
N ASP A 49 -10.17 10.35 6.80
CA ASP A 49 -11.59 10.06 7.01
C ASP A 49 -11.84 9.91 8.52
N GLU A 50 -12.30 11.02 9.12
CA GLU A 50 -12.60 11.10 10.56
C GLU A 50 -13.65 10.07 11.00
N ALA A 51 -14.68 9.83 10.18
CA ALA A 51 -15.80 8.96 10.55
C ALA A 51 -15.37 7.49 10.71
N ASN A 52 -14.38 7.07 9.92
CA ASN A 52 -13.85 5.70 9.95
C ASN A 52 -12.48 5.58 10.63
N HIS A 53 -11.94 6.68 11.14
CA HIS A 53 -10.59 6.77 11.73
C HIS A 53 -9.51 6.12 10.83
N GLN A 54 -9.45 6.57 9.57
CA GLN A 54 -8.53 6.00 8.59
C GLN A 54 -7.98 7.04 7.62
N PHE A 55 -6.78 6.80 7.11
CA PHE A 55 -6.35 7.45 5.88
C PHE A 55 -6.88 6.68 4.68
N ILE A 56 -7.23 7.42 3.62
CA ILE A 56 -7.58 6.87 2.31
C ILE A 56 -6.64 7.50 1.28
N PHE A 57 -5.81 6.68 0.66
CA PHE A 57 -4.85 7.06 -0.36
C PHE A 57 -5.24 6.48 -1.72
N HIS A 58 -4.92 7.23 -2.77
CA HIS A 58 -5.08 6.82 -4.15
C HIS A 58 -3.78 7.08 -4.91
N GLY A 59 -3.43 6.13 -5.77
CA GLY A 59 -2.26 6.23 -6.63
C GLY A 59 -2.34 5.25 -7.79
N ASP A 60 -1.50 5.51 -8.78
CA ASP A 60 -1.29 4.63 -9.91
C ASP A 60 0.01 3.86 -9.68
N MET A 61 -0.05 2.54 -9.78
CA MET A 61 1.11 1.67 -9.63
C MET A 61 1.48 1.05 -10.97
N THR A 62 2.76 1.07 -11.32
CA THR A 62 3.28 0.34 -12.47
C THR A 62 3.57 -1.10 -12.09
N LYS A 63 2.93 -2.04 -12.78
CA LYS A 63 3.16 -3.48 -12.64
C LYS A 63 4.49 -3.89 -13.31
N PRO A 64 5.06 -5.05 -12.94
CA PRO A 64 6.30 -5.56 -13.56
C PRO A 64 6.25 -5.72 -15.08
N ASN A 65 5.05 -5.90 -15.66
CA ASN A 65 4.85 -5.99 -17.11
C ASN A 65 4.71 -4.61 -17.80
N GLY A 66 4.90 -3.51 -17.08
CA GLY A 66 4.77 -2.14 -17.58
C GLY A 66 3.35 -1.58 -17.62
N ALA A 67 2.33 -2.37 -17.27
CA ALA A 67 0.96 -1.88 -17.20
C ALA A 67 0.72 -1.05 -15.94
N THR A 68 -0.10 -0.01 -16.02
CA THR A 68 -0.55 0.77 -14.86
C THR A 68 -1.82 0.15 -14.27
N CYS A 69 -1.92 0.08 -12.94
CA CYS A 69 -3.18 -0.15 -12.23
C CYS A 69 -3.48 0.94 -11.22
N VAL A 70 -4.78 1.27 -11.12
CA VAL A 70 -5.30 2.18 -10.10
C VAL A 70 -5.37 1.42 -8.78
N ASN A 71 -4.78 2.00 -7.75
CA ASN A 71 -4.77 1.45 -6.41
C ASN A 71 -5.44 2.39 -5.41
N LYS A 72 -5.91 1.78 -4.33
CA LYS A 72 -6.40 2.46 -3.15
C LYS A 72 -5.76 1.80 -1.94
N SER A 73 -5.13 2.61 -1.10
CA SER A 73 -4.58 2.15 0.16
C SER A 73 -5.36 2.75 1.33
N THR A 74 -5.69 1.94 2.32
CA THR A 74 -6.30 2.42 3.56
C THR A 74 -5.42 2.10 4.75
N LEU A 75 -5.22 3.07 5.63
CA LEU A 75 -4.56 2.88 6.91
C LEU A 75 -5.57 3.15 8.02
N LYS A 76 -6.16 2.08 8.57
CA LYS A 76 -7.24 2.15 9.54
C LYS A 76 -6.75 1.92 10.95
N PHE A 77 -7.00 2.88 11.84
CA PHE A 77 -6.69 2.78 13.25
C PHE A 77 -7.82 2.03 13.96
N THR A 78 -7.52 0.85 14.49
CA THR A 78 -8.52 -0.03 15.14
C THR A 78 -8.47 0.05 16.66
N SER A 79 -7.33 0.48 17.21
CA SER A 79 -7.15 0.85 18.61
C SER A 79 -5.94 1.78 18.73
N LYS A 80 -5.59 2.18 19.96
CA LYS A 80 -4.37 2.97 20.25
C LYS A 80 -3.08 2.26 19.80
N ASP A 81 -3.10 0.93 19.80
CA ASP A 81 -1.91 0.09 19.67
C ASP A 81 -2.01 -0.86 18.47
N ARG A 82 -3.05 -0.67 17.63
CA ARG A 82 -3.28 -1.51 16.45
C ARG A 82 -3.87 -0.74 15.29
N TYR A 83 -3.24 -0.89 14.12
CA TYR A 83 -3.76 -0.38 12.87
C TYR A 83 -3.60 -1.40 11.73
N VAL A 84 -4.45 -1.28 10.72
CA VAL A 84 -4.50 -2.19 9.57
C VAL A 84 -4.24 -1.38 8.31
N PHE A 85 -3.24 -1.78 7.56
CA PHE A 85 -2.98 -1.29 6.22
C PHE A 85 -3.55 -2.25 5.19
N THR A 86 -4.30 -1.74 4.22
CA THR A 86 -4.88 -2.53 3.13
C THR A 86 -4.53 -1.88 1.80
N MET A 87 -4.07 -2.65 0.82
CA MET A 87 -3.98 -2.20 -0.58
C MET A 87 -4.97 -2.98 -1.44
N GLU A 88 -5.73 -2.24 -2.24
CA GLU A 88 -6.69 -2.76 -3.19
C GLU A 88 -6.36 -2.24 -4.59
N GLU A 89 -6.38 -3.12 -5.58
CA GLU A 89 -6.27 -2.73 -6.99
C GLU A 89 -7.64 -2.76 -7.67
N LYS A 90 -7.88 -1.80 -8.56
CA LYS A 90 -9.10 -1.78 -9.37
C LYS A 90 -8.96 -2.76 -10.54
N GLN A 91 -9.81 -3.78 -10.55
CA GLN A 91 -9.90 -4.77 -11.62
C GLN A 91 -10.54 -4.17 -12.88
N SER A 92 -10.33 -4.82 -14.03
CA SER A 92 -10.96 -4.43 -15.30
C SER A 92 -12.49 -4.46 -15.27
N THR A 93 -13.09 -5.26 -14.38
CA THR A 93 -14.53 -5.30 -14.11
C THR A 93 -15.05 -4.09 -13.34
N GLY A 94 -14.16 -3.24 -12.83
CA GLY A 94 -14.46 -2.12 -11.93
C GLY A 94 -14.50 -2.49 -10.45
N ALA A 95 -14.43 -3.79 -10.10
CA ALA A 95 -14.35 -4.25 -8.72
C ALA A 95 -12.99 -3.93 -8.09
N TRP A 96 -12.97 -3.71 -6.77
CA TRP A 96 -11.74 -3.59 -6.00
C TRP A 96 -11.31 -4.98 -5.51
N PHE A 97 -10.03 -5.30 -5.67
CA PHE A 97 -9.44 -6.56 -5.22
C PHE A 97 -8.34 -6.27 -4.20
N LYS A 98 -8.55 -6.75 -2.96
CA LYS A 98 -7.55 -6.69 -1.89
C LYS A 98 -6.41 -7.64 -2.20
N HIS A 99 -5.23 -7.09 -2.42
CA HIS A 99 -4.01 -7.87 -2.70
C HIS A 99 -2.97 -7.78 -1.59
N MET A 100 -3.12 -6.85 -0.64
CA MET A 100 -2.27 -6.75 0.54
C MET A 100 -3.08 -6.37 1.78
N GLU A 101 -2.75 -7.00 2.92
CA GLU A 101 -3.18 -6.60 4.25
C GLU A 101 -2.01 -6.76 5.21
N ILE A 102 -1.75 -5.73 6.01
CA ILE A 102 -0.73 -5.74 7.06
C ILE A 102 -1.40 -5.27 8.35
N VAL A 103 -1.28 -6.08 9.40
CA VAL A 103 -1.71 -5.72 10.75
C VAL A 103 -0.47 -5.27 11.52
N TYR A 104 -0.51 -4.03 12.01
CA TYR A 104 0.53 -3.48 12.86
C TYR A 104 0.04 -3.51 14.29
N GLU A 105 0.89 -4.03 15.16
CA GLU A 105 0.69 -4.05 16.61
C GLU A 105 1.88 -3.31 17.23
N ARG A 106 1.61 -2.54 18.28
CA ARG A 106 2.67 -1.90 19.06
C ARG A 106 3.36 -2.98 19.89
N ASP A 107 4.68 -3.07 19.78
CA ASP A 107 5.48 -3.87 20.71
C ASP A 107 5.47 -3.21 22.11
N ASP A 108 5.37 -4.04 23.15
CA ASP A 108 5.37 -3.64 24.57
C ASP A 108 6.74 -3.12 25.06
#